data_AF-A0A9P7UKI9-F1
#
_entry.id   AF-A0A9P7UKI9-F1
#
_cell.length_a   1.000
_cell.length_b   1.000
_cell.length_c   1.000
_cell.angle_alpha   90.00
_cell.angle_beta   90.00
_cell.angle_gamma   90.00
#
_symmetry.space_group_name_H-M   'P 1'
#
loop_
_entity.id
_entity.type
_entity.pdbx_description
1 polymer ?
#
loop_
_entity_poly.entity_id
_entity_poly.type
_entity_poly.pdbx_seq_one_letter_code
_entity_poly.pdbx_strand_id
1 'polypeptide(L)'
;MPFKETFDPTDNIKAILDAYPFSIGLFREILQNSDDAQATKQTFLLDYRTHSHDGMKINHPRLAEIQGPALLAYNDSEFQEQDWGALQTVHSSSKRDDPSKIGKYGIGFRSCYHITDYPQIISGNTLAIFDPQHNIFQDGGMDVALDDCGYGDVISAFGGILGPSHVGPFEGTVFRFPLRTEDGGRISSKVVTAGETESLLKAFAKEELDIAE
;
A
#
# COMPACT_ATOMS: atom_id res chain seq x y z
N MET A 1 -2.86 -30.08 -25.77
CA MET A 1 -2.76 -29.20 -24.58
C MET A 1 -4.15 -29.10 -23.99
N PRO A 2 -4.37 -29.44 -22.70
CA PRO A 2 -5.66 -29.18 -22.06
C PRO A 2 -5.88 -27.67 -21.93
N PHE A 3 -7.13 -27.24 -21.99
CA PHE A 3 -7.52 -25.86 -21.70
C PHE A 3 -7.18 -25.51 -20.25
N LYS A 4 -6.53 -24.37 -20.03
CA LYS A 4 -6.21 -23.83 -18.70
C LYS A 4 -6.46 -22.33 -18.73
N GLU A 5 -7.29 -21.85 -17.81
CA GLU A 5 -7.39 -20.40 -17.54
C GLU A 5 -6.12 -19.92 -16.82
N THR A 6 -5.57 -18.82 -17.28
CA THR A 6 -4.41 -18.16 -16.68
C THR A 6 -4.89 -16.89 -15.98
N PHE A 7 -4.50 -16.71 -14.71
CA PHE A 7 -4.81 -15.53 -13.92
C PHE A 7 -3.54 -14.66 -13.83
N ASP A 8 -3.65 -13.40 -14.25
CA ASP A 8 -2.60 -12.39 -14.08
C ASP A 8 -3.05 -11.37 -13.01
N PRO A 9 -2.34 -11.26 -11.88
CA PRO A 9 -2.66 -10.30 -10.82
C PRO A 9 -2.74 -8.86 -11.32
N THR A 10 -1.89 -8.47 -12.27
CA THR A 10 -1.88 -7.10 -12.79
C THR A 10 -3.12 -6.79 -13.61
N ASP A 11 -3.53 -7.70 -14.50
CA ASP A 11 -4.75 -7.52 -15.31
C ASP A 11 -5.98 -7.43 -14.41
N ASN A 12 -5.98 -8.19 -13.31
CA ASN A 12 -7.06 -8.15 -12.34
C ASN A 12 -7.09 -6.86 -11.53
N ILE A 13 -5.93 -6.32 -11.11
CA ILE A 13 -5.83 -4.99 -10.50
C ILE A 13 -6.36 -3.95 -11.49
N LYS A 14 -5.87 -3.95 -12.73
CA LYS A 14 -6.32 -3.02 -13.76
C LYS A 14 -7.84 -3.06 -13.95
N ALA A 15 -8.43 -4.25 -14.05
CA ALA A 15 -9.88 -4.41 -14.19
C ALA A 15 -10.66 -3.82 -13.01
N ILE A 16 -10.12 -3.87 -11.79
CA ILE A 16 -10.71 -3.24 -10.61
C ILE A 16 -10.60 -1.72 -10.71
N LEU A 17 -9.44 -1.18 -11.08
CA LEU A 17 -9.26 0.26 -11.24
C LEU A 17 -10.14 0.84 -12.37
N ASP A 18 -10.42 0.06 -13.41
CA ASP A 18 -11.33 0.44 -14.49
C ASP A 18 -12.81 0.41 -14.04
N ALA A 19 -13.17 -0.42 -13.06
CA ALA A 19 -14.52 -0.58 -12.54
C ALA A 19 -14.86 0.37 -11.37
N TYR A 20 -13.86 0.74 -10.57
CA TYR A 20 -14.02 1.60 -9.41
C TYR A 20 -13.31 2.93 -9.63
N PRO A 21 -13.99 4.07 -9.55
CA PRO A 21 -13.37 5.36 -9.81
C PRO A 21 -12.43 5.78 -8.67
N PHE A 22 -11.32 6.41 -9.04
CA PHE A 22 -10.46 7.10 -8.08
C PHE A 22 -11.24 8.22 -7.38
N SER A 23 -11.56 8.02 -6.11
CA SER A 23 -12.48 8.85 -5.33
C SER A 23 -12.16 8.75 -3.83
N ILE A 24 -12.94 9.44 -2.99
CA ILE A 24 -12.86 9.33 -1.53
C ILE A 24 -13.06 7.88 -1.02
N GLY A 25 -13.59 6.98 -1.86
CA GLY A 25 -13.72 5.56 -1.55
C GLY A 25 -12.41 4.90 -1.15
N LEU A 26 -11.26 5.36 -1.66
CA LEU A 26 -9.93 4.89 -1.23
C LEU A 26 -9.76 4.97 0.30
N PHE A 27 -10.15 6.09 0.91
CA PHE A 27 -9.99 6.30 2.35
C PHE A 27 -11.00 5.48 3.16
N ARG A 28 -12.22 5.30 2.64
CA ARG A 28 -13.22 4.41 3.26
C ARG A 28 -12.72 2.97 3.33
N GLU A 29 -12.13 2.47 2.26
CA GLU A 29 -11.57 1.10 2.22
C GLU A 29 -10.41 0.93 3.21
N ILE A 30 -9.53 1.93 3.35
CA ILE A 30 -8.45 1.91 4.35
C ILE A 30 -9.01 1.96 5.77
N LEU A 31 -10.04 2.78 6.02
CA LEU A 31 -10.71 2.85 7.32
C LEU A 31 -11.38 1.52 7.65
N GLN A 32 -12.06 0.90 6.70
CA GLN A 32 -12.68 -0.40 6.87
C GLN A 32 -11.66 -1.51 7.18
N ASN A 33 -10.48 -1.50 6.54
CA ASN A 33 -9.40 -2.42 6.89
C ASN A 33 -8.96 -2.25 8.36
N SER A 34 -9.01 -1.02 8.87
CA SER A 34 -8.66 -0.71 10.26
C SER A 34 -9.74 -1.21 11.21
N ASP A 35 -11.01 -1.01 10.86
CA ASP A 35 -12.17 -1.54 11.61
C ASP A 35 -12.14 -3.08 11.67
N ASP A 36 -11.88 -3.75 10.54
CA ASP A 36 -11.78 -5.20 10.48
C ASP A 36 -10.57 -5.74 11.27
N ALA A 37 -9.50 -4.94 11.36
CA ALA A 37 -8.35 -5.21 12.22
C ALA A 37 -8.61 -4.87 13.69
N GLN A 38 -9.81 -4.38 14.04
CA GLN A 38 -10.20 -3.95 15.38
C GLN A 38 -9.31 -2.84 15.95
N ALA A 39 -8.74 -2.01 15.07
CA ALA A 39 -8.00 -0.83 15.45
C ALA A 39 -8.93 0.18 16.16
N THR A 40 -8.38 0.95 17.09
CA THR A 40 -9.11 2.04 17.74
C THR A 40 -8.75 3.42 17.17
N LYS A 41 -7.70 3.46 16.34
CA LYS A 41 -7.20 4.69 15.72
C LYS A 41 -6.81 4.44 14.26
N GLN A 42 -7.19 5.39 13.40
CA GLN A 42 -6.69 5.49 12.03
C GLN A 42 -6.11 6.89 11.82
N THR A 43 -4.91 6.98 11.25
CA THR A 43 -4.22 8.24 10.93
C THR A 43 -3.83 8.25 9.47
N PHE A 44 -4.29 9.27 8.74
CA PHE A 44 -3.83 9.55 7.39
C PHE A 44 -2.81 10.68 7.41
N LEU A 45 -1.66 10.46 6.79
CA LEU A 45 -0.59 11.43 6.66
C LEU A 45 -0.17 11.52 5.19
N LEU A 46 -0.38 12.67 4.56
CA LEU A 46 0.17 12.93 3.24
C LEU A 46 1.58 13.52 3.40
N ASP A 47 2.59 12.72 3.07
CA ASP A 47 4.00 13.14 3.12
C ASP A 47 4.42 13.71 1.76
N TYR A 48 4.81 14.98 1.73
CA TYR A 48 5.30 15.68 0.53
C TYR A 48 6.81 15.52 0.33
N ARG A 49 7.52 14.90 1.28
CA ARG A 49 8.98 14.79 1.23
C ARG A 49 9.41 13.81 0.15
N THR A 50 10.59 14.07 -0.39
CA THR A 50 11.38 13.07 -1.13
C THR A 50 12.51 12.64 -0.22
N HIS A 51 12.65 11.34 -0.01
CA HIS A 51 13.60 10.75 0.91
C HIS A 51 14.89 10.37 0.17
N SER A 52 16.02 10.37 0.89
CA SER A 52 17.29 9.91 0.31
C SER A 52 17.20 8.41 -0.04
N HIS A 53 18.00 8.03 -1.02
CA HIS A 53 18.21 6.64 -1.45
C HIS A 53 19.72 6.34 -1.58
N ASP A 54 20.58 7.20 -1.02
CA ASP A 54 22.04 7.10 -1.17
C ASP A 54 22.64 5.98 -0.31
N GLY A 55 21.92 5.56 0.74
CA GLY A 55 22.30 4.49 1.65
C GLY A 55 21.75 3.11 1.27
N MET A 56 20.87 3.02 0.28
CA MET A 56 20.30 1.75 -0.20
C MET A 56 21.40 0.83 -0.71
N LYS A 57 21.57 -0.33 -0.07
CA LYS A 57 22.50 -1.37 -0.55
C LYS A 57 21.95 -2.11 -1.76
N ILE A 58 20.62 -2.15 -1.90
CA ILE A 58 19.95 -2.73 -3.07
C ILE A 58 19.86 -1.65 -4.13
N ASN A 59 20.75 -1.75 -5.12
CA ASN A 59 20.81 -0.81 -6.22
C ASN A 59 19.81 -1.20 -7.32
N HIS A 60 18.52 -1.06 -7.02
CA HIS A 60 17.48 -1.12 -8.04
C HIS A 60 16.94 0.30 -8.30
N PRO A 61 17.05 0.86 -9.53
CA PRO A 61 16.63 2.24 -9.82
C PRO A 61 15.21 2.58 -9.37
N ARG A 62 14.28 1.63 -9.56
CA ARG A 62 12.88 1.79 -9.14
C ARG A 62 12.66 1.88 -7.62
N LEU A 63 13.57 1.37 -6.79
CA LEU A 63 13.50 1.58 -5.33
C LEU A 63 13.78 3.04 -4.97
N ALA A 64 14.63 3.74 -5.74
CA ALA A 64 14.84 5.17 -5.57
C ALA A 64 13.63 5.99 -6.01
N GLU A 65 12.96 5.59 -7.10
CA GLU A 65 11.76 6.26 -7.62
C GLU A 65 10.59 6.26 -6.60
N ILE A 66 10.48 5.21 -5.78
CA ILE A 66 9.43 5.08 -4.76
C ILE A 66 9.77 5.76 -3.42
N GLN A 67 10.84 6.56 -3.35
CA GLN A 67 11.20 7.39 -2.19
C GLN A 67 10.57 8.79 -2.20
N GLY A 68 9.71 9.09 -3.18
CA GLY A 68 9.01 10.36 -3.30
C GLY A 68 7.81 10.54 -2.33
N PRO A 69 6.98 11.56 -2.60
CA PRO A 69 5.75 11.83 -1.86
C PRO A 69 4.85 10.59 -1.75
N ALA A 70 4.20 10.43 -0.60
CA ALA A 70 3.41 9.24 -0.31
C ALA A 70 2.21 9.54 0.59
N LEU A 71 1.14 8.78 0.43
CA LEU A 71 0.09 8.68 1.44
C LEU A 71 0.49 7.59 2.46
N LEU A 72 0.56 7.95 3.73
CA LEU A 72 0.71 7.01 4.83
C LEU A 72 -0.64 6.84 5.55
N ALA A 73 -0.95 5.60 5.90
CA ALA A 73 -2.13 5.22 6.64
C ALA A 73 -1.72 4.32 7.82
N TYR A 74 -1.81 4.84 9.03
CA TYR A 74 -1.43 4.15 10.26
C TYR A 74 -2.66 3.76 11.08
N ASN A 75 -2.66 2.54 11.60
CA ASN A 75 -3.57 2.11 12.66
C ASN A 75 -2.83 1.39 13.80
N ASP A 76 -3.45 1.37 14.96
CA ASP A 76 -2.90 0.80 16.21
C ASP A 76 -3.12 -0.72 16.35
N SER A 77 -3.48 -1.40 15.27
CA SER A 77 -3.57 -2.87 15.22
C SER A 77 -2.34 -3.46 14.53
N GLU A 78 -1.76 -4.51 15.10
CA GLU A 78 -0.60 -5.21 14.55
C GLU A 78 -1.02 -6.47 13.78
N PHE A 79 -0.51 -6.64 12.58
CA PHE A 79 -0.70 -7.84 11.76
C PHE A 79 -0.17 -9.09 12.43
N GLN A 80 -1.01 -10.11 12.49
CA GLN A 80 -0.64 -11.45 12.92
C GLN A 80 -0.18 -12.29 11.71
N GLU A 81 0.45 -13.44 11.95
CA GLU A 81 0.94 -14.35 10.88
C GLU A 81 -0.16 -14.70 9.86
N GLN A 82 -1.38 -14.90 10.34
CA GLN A 82 -2.57 -15.16 9.51
C GLN A 82 -2.96 -13.97 8.61
N ASP A 83 -2.73 -12.73 9.05
CA ASP A 83 -3.01 -11.53 8.27
C ASP A 83 -1.99 -11.39 7.11
N TRP A 84 -0.72 -11.69 7.39
CA TRP A 84 0.33 -11.75 6.36
C TRP A 84 0.05 -12.83 5.31
N GLY A 85 -0.34 -14.03 5.76
CA GLY A 85 -0.76 -15.11 4.86
C GLY A 85 -2.00 -14.72 4.02
N ALA A 86 -2.97 -14.04 4.63
CA ALA A 86 -4.14 -13.55 3.92
C ALA A 86 -3.74 -12.55 2.82
N LEU A 87 -2.89 -11.56 3.11
CA LEU A 87 -2.40 -10.56 2.14
C LEU A 87 -1.73 -11.20 0.91
N GLN A 88 -0.89 -12.22 1.09
CA GLN A 88 -0.22 -12.91 -0.02
C GLN A 88 -1.24 -13.59 -0.95
N THR A 89 -2.31 -14.14 -0.38
CA THR A 89 -3.36 -14.81 -1.17
C THR A 89 -4.38 -13.85 -1.80
N VAL A 90 -4.40 -12.57 -1.39
CA VAL A 90 -5.28 -11.56 -1.99
C VAL A 90 -5.04 -11.46 -3.49
N HIS A 91 -3.80 -11.57 -3.97
CA HIS A 91 -3.52 -11.54 -5.40
C HIS A 91 -3.84 -12.86 -6.13
N SER A 92 -4.05 -13.97 -5.42
CA SER A 92 -4.31 -15.29 -6.02
C SER A 92 -5.79 -15.68 -6.04
N SER A 93 -6.66 -14.94 -5.35
CA SER A 93 -8.08 -15.28 -5.26
C SER A 93 -8.83 -14.87 -6.54
N SER A 94 -8.96 -15.85 -7.44
CA SER A 94 -9.83 -15.81 -8.63
C SER A 94 -11.34 -15.83 -8.31
N LYS A 95 -11.73 -15.64 -7.04
CA LYS A 95 -13.11 -15.88 -6.59
C LYS A 95 -14.01 -14.69 -6.88
N ARG A 96 -14.38 -14.53 -8.16
CA ARG A 96 -15.50 -13.71 -8.61
C ARG A 96 -16.86 -14.19 -8.06
N ASP A 97 -16.94 -15.43 -7.54
CA ASP A 97 -18.23 -16.09 -7.26
C ASP A 97 -18.62 -16.19 -5.78
N ASP A 98 -17.85 -15.65 -4.83
CA ASP A 98 -18.25 -15.69 -3.41
C ASP A 98 -17.99 -14.36 -2.70
N PRO A 99 -18.97 -13.43 -2.71
CA PRO A 99 -18.91 -12.17 -1.97
C PRO A 99 -18.71 -12.38 -0.45
N SER A 100 -19.05 -13.56 0.09
CA SER A 100 -18.90 -13.86 1.52
C SER A 100 -17.47 -14.28 1.92
N LYS A 101 -16.57 -14.48 0.94
CA LYS A 101 -15.16 -14.84 1.13
C LYS A 101 -14.18 -13.75 0.73
N ILE A 102 -14.66 -12.55 0.45
CA ILE A 102 -13.83 -11.35 0.40
C ILE A 102 -13.43 -11.06 1.86
N GLY A 103 -12.47 -11.83 2.37
CA GLY A 103 -11.93 -11.59 3.70
C GLY A 103 -11.24 -10.23 3.73
N LYS A 104 -11.31 -9.58 4.90
CA LYS A 104 -10.47 -8.54 5.56
C LYS A 104 -9.56 -7.60 4.74
N TYR A 105 -9.06 -8.01 3.57
CA TYR A 105 -8.07 -7.30 2.73
C TYR A 105 -8.33 -7.40 1.20
N GLY A 106 -9.40 -8.07 0.75
CA GLY A 106 -9.49 -8.62 -0.63
C GLY A 106 -9.89 -7.69 -1.78
N ILE A 107 -10.60 -6.59 -1.51
CA ILE A 107 -11.00 -5.60 -2.55
C ILE A 107 -10.51 -4.20 -2.17
N GLY A 108 -10.65 -3.82 -0.89
CA GLY A 108 -10.25 -2.50 -0.41
C GLY A 108 -8.77 -2.18 -0.57
N PHE A 109 -7.89 -3.15 -0.33
CA PHE A 109 -6.46 -2.97 -0.55
C PHE A 109 -6.14 -2.66 -2.02
N ARG A 110 -6.89 -3.21 -2.98
CA ARG A 110 -6.59 -3.02 -4.41
C ARG A 110 -6.91 -1.60 -4.90
N SER A 111 -7.79 -0.88 -4.21
CA SER A 111 -8.09 0.53 -4.51
C SER A 111 -6.86 1.43 -4.35
N CYS A 112 -5.88 1.04 -3.51
CA CYS A 112 -4.64 1.81 -3.35
C CYS A 112 -3.82 1.88 -4.65
N TYR A 113 -4.01 0.93 -5.57
CA TYR A 113 -3.34 0.95 -6.87
C TYR A 113 -3.81 2.10 -7.78
N HIS A 114 -4.87 2.84 -7.41
CA HIS A 114 -5.13 4.13 -8.06
C HIS A 114 -3.97 5.11 -7.88
N ILE A 115 -3.30 5.10 -6.73
CA ILE A 115 -2.28 6.09 -6.37
C ILE A 115 -0.85 5.54 -6.37
N THR A 116 -0.65 4.23 -6.29
CA THR A 116 0.68 3.62 -6.21
C THR A 116 0.79 2.35 -7.04
N ASP A 117 2.00 1.99 -7.44
CA ASP A 117 2.32 0.67 -7.99
C ASP A 117 3.02 -0.24 -6.98
N TYR A 118 3.54 0.34 -5.89
CA TYR A 118 4.34 -0.35 -4.89
C TYR A 118 3.83 -0.04 -3.48
N PRO A 119 2.65 -0.56 -3.09
CA PRO A 119 2.22 -0.51 -1.70
C PRO A 119 3.30 -1.07 -0.77
N GLN A 120 3.47 -0.45 0.39
CA GLN A 120 4.44 -0.87 1.40
C GLN A 120 3.74 -0.96 2.76
N ILE A 121 4.09 -1.94 3.57
CA ILE A 121 3.48 -2.17 4.89
C ILE A 121 4.59 -2.40 5.91
N ILE A 122 4.53 -1.69 7.03
CA ILE A 122 5.28 -2.05 8.23
C ILE A 122 4.29 -2.46 9.32
N SER A 123 4.51 -3.64 9.91
CA SER A 123 3.82 -4.09 11.13
C SER A 123 4.69 -5.13 11.85
N GLY A 124 4.74 -5.04 13.18
CA GLY A 124 5.63 -5.89 13.98
C GLY A 124 7.08 -5.70 13.53
N ASN A 125 7.81 -6.80 13.27
CA ASN A 125 9.19 -6.72 12.78
C ASN A 125 9.32 -6.81 11.25
N THR A 126 8.24 -6.64 10.49
CA THR A 126 8.22 -6.91 9.05
C THR A 126 7.93 -5.66 8.24
N LEU A 127 8.76 -5.40 7.24
CA LEU A 127 8.46 -4.54 6.09
C LEU A 127 8.10 -5.43 4.91
N ALA A 128 6.91 -5.22 4.32
CA ALA A 128 6.51 -5.83 3.06
C ALA A 128 6.43 -4.78 1.95
N ILE A 129 6.97 -5.08 0.78
CA ILE A 129 6.90 -4.26 -0.44
C ILE A 129 6.21 -5.09 -1.52
N PHE A 130 5.12 -4.56 -2.07
CA PHE A 130 4.36 -5.20 -3.14
C PHE A 130 4.88 -4.74 -4.50
N ASP A 131 4.95 -5.65 -5.46
CA ASP A 131 5.37 -5.37 -6.84
C ASP A 131 4.63 -6.33 -7.81
N PRO A 132 3.31 -6.19 -7.97
CA PRO A 132 2.52 -7.14 -8.77
C PRO A 132 2.88 -7.15 -10.26
N GLN A 133 3.71 -6.21 -10.72
CA GLN A 133 4.23 -6.16 -12.09
C GLN A 133 5.59 -6.84 -12.26
N HIS A 134 6.21 -7.32 -11.18
CA HIS A 134 7.52 -7.96 -11.17
C HIS A 134 8.63 -7.06 -11.74
N ASN A 135 8.53 -5.76 -11.48
CA ASN A 135 9.43 -4.75 -11.99
C ASN A 135 10.73 -4.63 -11.17
N ILE A 136 10.70 -5.02 -9.91
CA ILE A 136 11.80 -4.99 -8.95
C ILE A 136 12.07 -6.41 -8.43
N PHE A 137 11.01 -7.14 -8.06
CA PHE A 137 11.09 -8.44 -7.40
C PHE A 137 10.47 -9.55 -8.26
N GLN A 138 11.19 -10.67 -8.40
CA GLN A 138 10.75 -11.77 -9.25
C GLN A 138 9.46 -12.44 -8.75
N ASP A 139 9.24 -12.45 -7.43
CA ASP A 139 8.09 -13.11 -6.80
C ASP A 139 6.87 -12.18 -6.61
N GLY A 140 6.94 -10.96 -7.16
CA GLY A 140 5.83 -10.00 -7.10
C GLY A 140 5.79 -9.16 -5.83
N GLY A 141 6.86 -9.23 -5.03
CA GLY A 141 7.05 -8.49 -3.79
C GLY A 141 8.23 -9.03 -2.99
N MET A 142 8.42 -8.48 -1.80
CA MET A 142 9.48 -8.86 -0.85
C MET A 142 9.01 -8.56 0.57
N ASP A 143 9.37 -9.41 1.52
CA ASP A 143 9.32 -9.12 2.96
C ASP A 143 10.71 -9.13 3.58
N VAL A 144 10.99 -8.16 4.45
CA VAL A 144 12.27 -8.04 5.16
C VAL A 144 12.07 -7.61 6.60
N ALA A 145 13.07 -7.88 7.43
CA ALA A 145 13.07 -7.44 8.82
C ALA A 145 13.30 -5.92 8.92
N LEU A 146 12.67 -5.26 9.91
CA LEU A 146 12.85 -3.82 10.14
C LEU A 146 14.26 -3.41 10.56
N ASP A 147 15.10 -4.34 10.97
CA ASP A 147 16.52 -4.10 11.28
C ASP A 147 17.45 -4.38 10.10
N ASP A 148 16.92 -4.72 8.92
CA ASP A 148 17.72 -4.92 7.71
C ASP A 148 18.27 -3.59 7.17
N CYS A 149 19.57 -3.38 7.42
CA CYS A 149 20.31 -2.22 6.95
C CYS A 149 20.34 -2.04 5.42
N GLY A 150 19.97 -3.05 4.63
CA GLY A 150 19.83 -2.94 3.18
C GLY A 150 18.62 -2.10 2.75
N TYR A 151 17.62 -1.98 3.62
CA TYR A 151 16.36 -1.26 3.40
C TYR A 151 16.20 -0.03 4.30
N GLY A 152 17.27 0.41 4.97
CA GLY A 152 17.22 1.52 5.91
C GLY A 152 16.61 2.81 5.34
N ASP A 153 16.90 3.15 4.09
CA ASP A 153 16.31 4.32 3.42
C ASP A 153 14.81 4.13 3.12
N VAL A 154 14.38 2.92 2.74
CA VAL A 154 12.95 2.61 2.55
C VAL A 154 12.21 2.75 3.88
N ILE A 155 12.78 2.21 4.95
CA ILE A 155 12.22 2.30 6.31
C ILE A 155 12.18 3.77 6.78
N SER A 156 13.21 4.56 6.48
CA SER A 156 13.26 5.99 6.85
C SER A 156 12.10 6.79 6.25
N ALA A 157 11.57 6.38 5.10
CA ALA A 157 10.43 7.02 4.45
C ALA A 157 9.13 6.91 5.27
N PHE A 158 9.08 6.02 6.27
CA PHE A 158 7.99 5.90 7.24
C PHE A 158 8.16 6.81 8.46
N GLY A 159 9.23 7.60 8.53
CA GLY A 159 9.60 8.39 9.71
C GLY A 159 8.57 9.44 10.14
N GLY A 160 7.58 9.77 9.31
CA GLY A 160 6.43 10.59 9.72
C GLY A 160 5.50 9.90 10.73
N ILE A 161 5.49 8.56 10.75
CA ILE A 161 4.71 7.73 11.68
C ILE A 161 5.63 7.04 12.71
N LEU A 162 6.70 6.39 12.23
CA LEU A 162 7.62 5.64 13.10
C LEU A 162 8.45 6.57 14.00
N GLY A 163 8.70 7.80 13.54
CA GLY A 163 9.69 8.70 14.12
C GLY A 163 11.11 8.40 13.63
N PRO A 164 12.04 9.36 13.76
CA PRO A 164 13.40 9.29 13.19
C PRO A 164 14.36 8.33 13.92
N SER A 165 13.93 7.73 15.04
CA SER A 165 14.77 6.90 15.90
C SER A 165 14.06 5.62 16.33
N HIS A 166 13.10 5.15 15.52
CA HIS A 166 12.43 3.88 15.77
C HIS A 166 13.45 2.74 15.74
N VAL A 167 13.37 1.86 16.74
CA VAL A 167 14.21 0.66 16.86
C VAL A 167 13.34 -0.47 17.37
N GLY A 168 13.50 -1.64 16.75
CA GLY A 168 12.77 -2.86 17.11
C GLY A 168 11.45 -3.01 16.37
N PRO A 169 10.57 -3.91 16.85
CA PRO A 169 9.26 -4.11 16.27
C PRO A 169 8.36 -2.88 16.40
N PHE A 170 7.51 -2.66 15.40
CA PHE A 170 6.51 -1.60 15.38
C PHE A 170 5.16 -2.11 15.91
N GLU A 171 4.72 -1.53 17.04
CA GLU A 171 3.41 -1.81 17.65
C GLU A 171 2.29 -1.09 16.89
N GLY A 172 1.80 -1.74 15.84
CA GLY A 172 0.74 -1.24 14.97
C GLY A 172 1.03 -1.55 13.50
N THR A 173 0.24 -0.97 12.60
CA THR A 173 0.41 -1.14 11.16
C THR A 173 0.46 0.20 10.48
N VAL A 174 1.45 0.42 9.61
CA VAL A 174 1.49 1.56 8.71
C VAL A 174 1.62 1.09 7.27
N PHE A 175 0.66 1.51 6.46
CA PHE A 175 0.74 1.43 5.02
C PHE A 175 1.40 2.70 4.49
N ARG A 176 2.32 2.57 3.55
CA ARG A 176 2.86 3.67 2.76
C ARG A 176 2.55 3.40 1.29
N PHE A 177 1.95 4.39 0.64
CA PHE A 177 1.61 4.37 -0.77
C PHE A 177 2.41 5.47 -1.50
N PRO A 178 3.62 5.15 -1.98
CA PRO A 178 4.40 6.06 -2.82
C PRO A 178 3.57 6.49 -4.02
N LEU A 179 3.38 7.79 -4.23
CA LEU A 179 2.55 8.28 -5.32
C LEU A 179 3.18 7.94 -6.66
N ARG A 180 2.35 7.50 -7.61
CA ARG A 180 2.76 7.23 -8.98
C ARG A 180 3.15 8.54 -9.66
N THR A 181 4.45 8.79 -9.80
CA THR A 181 5.00 10.00 -10.42
C THR A 181 5.28 9.85 -11.92
N GLU A 182 5.33 8.61 -12.42
CA GLU A 182 5.56 8.27 -13.82
C GLU A 182 4.50 7.26 -14.33
N ASP A 183 4.63 6.79 -15.57
CA ASP A 183 3.74 5.77 -16.11
C ASP A 183 3.89 4.46 -15.31
N GLY A 184 2.81 4.04 -14.65
CA GLY A 184 2.73 2.81 -13.85
C GLY A 184 2.55 1.56 -14.71
N GLY A 185 2.68 1.67 -16.02
CA GLY A 185 2.69 0.55 -16.94
C GLY A 185 1.33 -0.13 -17.04
N ARG A 186 1.29 -1.42 -16.70
CA ARG A 186 0.09 -2.26 -16.91
C ARG A 186 -1.01 -2.02 -15.89
N ILE A 187 -0.68 -1.47 -14.72
CA ILE A 187 -1.69 -1.17 -13.67
C ILE A 187 -2.48 0.08 -14.06
N SER A 188 -1.77 1.20 -14.27
CA SER A 188 -2.37 2.49 -14.58
C SER A 188 -1.31 3.44 -15.13
N SER A 189 -1.64 4.17 -16.19
CA SER A 189 -0.80 5.26 -16.71
C SER A 189 -1.09 6.62 -16.05
N LYS A 190 -2.03 6.67 -15.10
CA LYS A 190 -2.40 7.91 -14.41
C LYS A 190 -1.37 8.26 -13.34
N VAL A 191 -0.55 9.27 -13.63
CA VAL A 191 0.24 9.99 -12.63
C VAL A 191 -0.69 10.62 -11.58
N VAL A 192 -0.32 10.50 -10.30
CA VAL A 192 -1.08 11.05 -9.18
C VAL A 192 -0.21 12.05 -8.43
N THR A 193 -0.69 13.28 -8.35
CA THR A 193 -0.01 14.35 -7.63
C THR A 193 -0.41 14.38 -6.16
N ALA A 194 0.49 14.85 -5.29
CA ALA A 194 0.15 15.06 -3.89
C ALA A 194 -1.06 16.01 -3.72
N GLY A 195 -1.19 17.03 -4.56
CA GLY A 195 -2.34 17.96 -4.51
C GLY A 195 -3.69 17.31 -4.84
N GLU A 196 -3.72 16.35 -5.77
CA GLU A 196 -4.94 15.55 -6.02
C GLU A 196 -5.29 14.67 -4.81
N THR A 197 -4.30 13.98 -4.24
CA THR A 197 -4.49 13.16 -3.04
C THR A 197 -4.93 13.99 -1.83
N GLU A 198 -4.35 15.17 -1.65
CA GLU A 198 -4.72 16.15 -0.63
C GLU A 198 -6.18 16.58 -0.77
N SER A 199 -6.60 16.91 -2.00
CA SER A 199 -7.97 17.33 -2.29
C SER A 199 -8.97 16.22 -1.96
N LEU A 200 -8.64 14.96 -2.29
CA LEU A 200 -9.48 13.82 -1.94
C LEU A 200 -9.51 13.54 -0.43
N LEU A 201 -8.37 13.69 0.27
CA LEU A 201 -8.32 13.51 1.72
C LEU A 201 -9.15 14.58 2.44
N LYS A 202 -9.09 15.83 1.99
CA LYS A 202 -9.94 16.94 2.49
C LYS A 202 -11.42 16.69 2.20
N ALA A 203 -11.75 16.24 1.00
CA ALA A 203 -13.13 15.86 0.66
C ALA A 203 -13.63 14.73 1.55
N PHE A 204 -12.83 13.68 1.78
CA PHE A 204 -13.17 12.60 2.71
C PHE A 204 -13.40 13.10 4.14
N ALA A 205 -12.49 13.90 4.68
CA ALA A 205 -12.63 14.45 6.03
C ALA A 205 -13.90 15.30 6.20
N LYS A 206 -14.26 16.06 5.16
CA LYS A 206 -15.46 16.90 5.14
C LYS A 206 -16.76 16.10 4.96
N GLU A 207 -16.78 15.17 4.01
CA GLU A 207 -18.00 14.46 3.61
C GLU A 207 -18.34 13.30 4.55
N GLU A 208 -17.34 12.66 5.16
CA GLU A 208 -17.54 11.44 5.96
C GLU A 208 -17.34 11.63 7.45
N LEU A 209 -16.54 12.62 7.86
CA LEU A 209 -16.16 12.81 9.26
C LEU A 209 -16.64 14.14 9.86
N ASP A 210 -17.31 14.98 9.06
CA ASP A 210 -17.73 16.33 9.45
C ASP A 210 -16.59 17.19 10.04
N ILE A 211 -15.34 16.93 9.64
CA ILE A 211 -14.17 17.70 10.09
C ILE A 211 -14.01 18.92 9.18
N ALA A 212 -14.15 20.12 9.75
CA ALA A 212 -13.92 21.38 9.03
C ALA A 212 -12.41 21.65 8.83
N GLU A 213 -12.07 22.28 7.70
CA GLU A 213 -10.70 22.69 7.31
C GLU A 213 -10.02 23.65 8.30
#